data_AF-A0A367ZSK7-F1
#
_entry.id   AF-A0A367ZSK7-F1
#
_cell.length_a   1.000
_cell.length_b   1.000
_cell.length_c   1.000
_cell.angle_alpha   90.00
_cell.angle_beta   90.00
_cell.angle_gamma   90.00
#
_symmetry.space_group_name_H-M   'P 1'
#
loop_
_entity.id
_entity.type
_entity.pdbx_description
1 polymer ?
#
loop_
_entity_poly.entity_id
_entity_poly.type
_entity_poly.pdbx_seq_one_letter_code
_entity_poly.pdbx_strand_id
1 'polypeptide(L)'
;MLVLSLILLGVGLAVGLPRATHDVKRAREVQLRFILGEYRRAAARFRERHGRWPTRLEELEADASGVRYLRRRYRDPMTGTLDWQVDLAGDQFCVRSTSSDLSLAGVPYREWR
;
A
#
# COMPACT_ATOMS: atom_id res chain seq x y z
N MET A 1 14.44 -43.71 -21.73
CA MET A 1 13.30 -43.63 -20.79
C MET A 1 13.64 -42.89 -19.49
N LEU A 2 14.83 -43.09 -18.89
CA LEU A 2 15.26 -42.38 -17.66
C LEU A 2 15.32 -40.84 -17.78
N VAL A 3 15.83 -40.32 -18.90
CA VAL A 3 15.94 -38.87 -19.14
C VAL A 3 14.57 -38.20 -19.22
N LEU A 4 13.58 -38.89 -19.81
CA LEU A 4 12.21 -38.40 -19.96
C LEU A 4 11.52 -38.26 -18.58
N SER A 5 11.67 -39.26 -17.72
CA SER A 5 11.12 -39.24 -16.36
C SER A 5 11.71 -38.11 -15.51
N LEU A 6 13.01 -37.82 -15.67
CA LEU A 6 13.69 -36.75 -14.94
C LEU A 6 13.23 -35.36 -15.40
N ILE A 7 12.96 -35.20 -16.70
CA ILE A 7 12.40 -33.96 -17.27
C ILE A 7 10.97 -33.74 -16.77
N LEU A 8 10.12 -34.77 -16.76
CA LEU A 8 8.74 -34.65 -16.24
C LEU A 8 8.71 -34.29 -14.75
N LEU A 9 9.62 -34.85 -13.95
CA LEU A 9 9.74 -34.52 -12.53
C LEU A 9 10.19 -33.06 -12.31
N GLY A 10 11.13 -32.58 -13.13
CA GLY A 10 11.58 -31.18 -13.09
C GLY A 10 10.48 -30.18 -13.47
N VAL A 11 9.68 -30.49 -14.48
CA VAL A 11 8.54 -29.63 -14.88
C VAL A 11 7.44 -29.63 -13.82
N GLY A 12 7.17 -30.76 -13.17
CA GLY A 12 6.18 -30.85 -12.09
C GLY A 12 6.46 -29.94 -10.90
N LEU A 13 7.74 -29.78 -10.52
CA LEU A 13 8.15 -28.91 -9.42
C LEU A 13 8.08 -27.41 -9.78
N ALA A 14 8.30 -27.05 -11.05
CA ALA A 14 8.27 -25.66 -11.52
C ALA A 14 6.86 -25.05 -11.53
N VAL A 15 5.80 -25.86 -11.63
CA VAL A 15 4.40 -25.40 -11.75
C VAL A 15 3.80 -24.95 -10.41
N GLY A 16 4.39 -25.30 -9.26
CA GLY A 16 3.89 -24.94 -7.93
C GLY A 16 4.28 -23.54 -7.44
N LEU A 17 5.44 -23.04 -7.89
CA LEU A 17 6.06 -21.80 -7.39
C LEU A 17 5.37 -20.47 -7.78
N PRO A 18 4.85 -20.25 -9.00
CA PRO A 18 4.38 -18.93 -9.41
C PRO A 18 3.04 -18.50 -8.78
N ARG A 19 2.27 -19.43 -8.20
CA ARG A 19 0.98 -19.07 -7.56
C ARG A 19 1.18 -18.33 -6.24
N ALA A 20 2.15 -18.77 -5.44
CA ALA A 20 2.42 -18.19 -4.13
C ALA A 20 2.85 -16.71 -4.22
N THR A 21 3.61 -16.33 -5.24
CA THR A 21 4.09 -14.96 -5.41
C THR A 21 2.98 -13.99 -5.83
N HIS A 22 2.05 -14.43 -6.69
CA HIS A 22 0.88 -13.64 -7.08
C HIS A 22 -0.10 -13.44 -5.93
N ASP A 23 -0.34 -14.47 -5.13
CA ASP A 23 -1.23 -14.37 -3.96
C ASP A 23 -0.66 -13.41 -2.91
N VAL A 24 0.65 -13.48 -2.66
CA VAL A 24 1.35 -12.53 -1.76
C VAL A 24 1.26 -11.10 -2.29
N LYS A 25 1.51 -10.89 -3.59
CA LYS A 25 1.41 -9.55 -4.19
C LYS A 25 -0.02 -9.01 -4.10
N ARG A 26 -1.03 -9.83 -4.41
CA ARG A 26 -2.44 -9.46 -4.26
C ARG A 26 -2.79 -9.11 -2.81
N ALA A 27 -2.29 -9.86 -1.83
CA ALA A 27 -2.50 -9.55 -0.41
C ALA A 27 -1.89 -8.18 -0.03
N ARG A 28 -0.67 -7.88 -0.48
CA ARG A 28 -0.03 -6.57 -0.28
C ARG A 28 -0.84 -5.44 -0.92
N GLU A 29 -1.36 -5.64 -2.14
CA GLU A 29 -2.21 -4.65 -2.82
C GLU A 29 -3.52 -4.37 -2.08
N VAL A 30 -4.17 -5.42 -1.56
CA VAL A 30 -5.37 -5.28 -0.73
C VAL A 30 -5.05 -4.50 0.55
N GLN A 31 -3.94 -4.82 1.20
CA GLN A 31 -3.48 -4.12 2.38
C GLN A 31 -3.14 -2.66 2.10
N LEU A 32 -2.49 -2.36 0.97
CA LEU A 32 -2.18 -1.01 0.53
C LEU A 32 -3.46 -0.19 0.37
N ARG A 33 -4.46 -0.69 -0.37
CA ARG A 33 -5.75 -0.01 -0.54
C ARG A 33 -6.45 0.25 0.80
N PHE A 34 -6.41 -0.72 1.71
CA PHE A 34 -6.97 -0.55 3.05
C PHE A 34 -6.27 0.59 3.82
N ILE A 35 -4.94 0.63 3.80
CA ILE A 35 -4.14 1.65 4.47
C ILE A 35 -4.40 3.04 3.88
N LEU A 36 -4.40 3.17 2.55
CA LEU A 36 -4.70 4.44 1.86
C LEU A 36 -6.12 4.94 2.21
N GLY A 37 -7.09 4.03 2.33
CA GLY A 37 -8.44 4.34 2.80
C GLY A 37 -8.47 4.87 4.23
N GLU A 38 -7.67 4.29 5.14
CA GLU A 38 -7.53 4.79 6.51
C GLU A 38 -6.94 6.20 6.57
N TYR A 39 -5.91 6.47 5.76
CA TYR A 39 -5.34 7.82 5.65
C TYR A 39 -6.33 8.84 5.12
N ARG A 40 -7.10 8.50 4.07
CA ARG A 40 -8.17 9.37 3.55
C ARG A 40 -9.22 9.67 4.60
N ARG A 41 -9.68 8.65 5.34
CA ARG A 41 -10.66 8.81 6.43
C ARG A 41 -10.10 9.67 7.57
N ALA A 42 -8.84 9.49 7.93
CA ALA A 42 -8.18 10.28 8.96
C ALA A 42 -8.06 11.75 8.54
N ALA A 43 -7.64 12.02 7.30
CA ALA A 43 -7.55 13.36 6.75
C ALA A 43 -8.92 14.06 6.66
N ALA A 44 -9.98 13.35 6.29
CA ALA A 44 -11.33 13.91 6.27
C ALA A 44 -11.76 14.38 7.67
N ARG A 45 -11.58 13.54 8.70
CA ARG A 45 -11.88 13.91 10.09
C ARG A 45 -11.02 15.07 10.59
N PHE A 46 -9.75 15.11 10.20
CA PHE A 46 -8.86 16.22 10.52
C PHE A 46 -9.39 17.54 9.92
N ARG A 47 -9.80 17.51 8.65
CA ARG A 47 -10.37 18.67 7.96
C ARG A 47 -11.68 19.13 8.59
N GLU A 48 -12.55 18.21 8.98
CA GLU A 48 -13.81 18.52 9.67
C GLU A 48 -13.57 19.30 10.97
N ARG A 49 -12.49 19.00 11.70
CA ARG A 49 -12.15 19.71 12.93
C ARG A 49 -11.39 21.02 12.70
N HIS A 50 -10.39 21.01 11.85
CA HIS A 50 -9.43 22.12 11.72
C HIS A 50 -9.74 23.06 10.54
N GLY A 51 -10.69 22.70 9.67
CA GLY A 51 -11.03 23.47 8.46
C GLY A 51 -9.93 23.47 7.39
N ARG A 52 -8.85 22.70 7.58
CA ARG A 52 -7.72 22.60 6.66
C ARG A 52 -7.27 21.16 6.50
N TRP A 53 -6.59 20.86 5.40
CA TRP A 53 -5.90 19.59 5.24
C TRP A 53 -4.63 19.54 6.10
N PRO A 54 -4.22 18.34 6.55
CA PRO A 54 -2.94 18.17 7.24
C PRO A 54 -1.79 18.40 6.24
N THR A 55 -0.72 19.04 6.68
CA THR A 55 0.47 19.29 5.83
C THR A 55 1.42 18.11 5.90
N ARG A 56 1.41 17.40 7.04
CA ARG A 56 2.23 16.21 7.27
C ARG A 56 1.42 15.06 7.87
N LEU A 57 1.91 13.84 7.72
CA LEU A 57 1.26 12.63 8.25
C LEU A 57 1.26 12.58 9.77
N GLU A 58 2.23 13.21 10.43
CA GLU A 58 2.32 13.25 11.88
C GLU A 58 1.13 13.96 12.51
N GLU A 59 0.55 14.96 11.83
CA GLU A 59 -0.66 15.66 12.28
C GLU A 59 -1.89 14.73 12.34
N LEU A 60 -1.91 13.66 11.54
CA LEU A 60 -2.95 12.64 11.58
C LEU A 60 -2.77 11.65 12.74
N GLU A 61 -1.56 11.54 13.26
CA GLU A 61 -1.26 10.63 14.36
C GLU A 61 -1.56 11.25 15.70
N ALA A 62 -1.18 12.51 15.87
CA ALA A 62 -1.53 13.35 17.01
C ALA A 62 -1.57 14.81 16.54
N ASP A 63 -2.74 15.43 16.62
CA ASP A 63 -2.84 16.87 16.43
C ASP A 63 -2.24 17.64 17.62
N ALA A 64 -2.13 18.97 17.48
CA ALA A 64 -1.66 19.84 18.55
C ALA A 64 -2.51 19.79 19.82
N SER A 65 -3.74 19.28 19.73
CA SER A 65 -4.68 19.08 20.84
C SER A 65 -4.61 17.67 21.44
N GLY A 66 -3.71 16.81 20.94
CA GLY A 66 -3.51 15.43 21.41
C GLY A 66 -4.50 14.41 20.85
N VAL A 67 -5.35 14.78 19.89
CA VAL A 67 -6.31 13.86 19.27
C VAL A 67 -5.67 13.11 18.11
N ARG A 68 -5.92 11.80 18.10
CA ARG A 68 -5.38 10.87 17.13
C ARG A 68 -6.43 10.52 16.08
N TYR A 69 -6.14 10.76 14.80
CA TYR A 69 -7.04 10.40 13.70
C TYR A 69 -6.71 9.03 13.11
N LEU A 70 -5.48 8.57 13.28
CA LEU A 70 -5.02 7.23 12.90
C LEU A 70 -4.92 6.29 14.11
N ARG A 71 -5.43 5.07 13.95
CA ARG A 71 -5.32 4.01 14.97
C ARG A 71 -3.87 3.63 15.26
N ARG A 72 -3.03 3.59 14.21
CA ARG A 72 -1.59 3.29 14.27
C ARG A 72 -0.88 3.85 13.05
N ARG A 73 0.45 3.97 13.14
CA ARG A 73 1.33 4.13 11.97
C ARG A 73 1.27 2.87 11.12
N TYR A 74 0.98 3.02 9.83
CA TYR A 74 1.01 1.92 8.88
C TYR A 74 2.29 2.02 8.05
N ARG A 75 3.03 0.90 7.99
CA ARG A 75 4.13 0.73 7.04
C ARG A 75 3.56 0.45 5.67
N ASP A 76 4.21 0.98 4.65
CA ASP A 76 3.90 0.67 3.26
C ASP A 76 4.15 -0.83 3.03
N PRO A 77 3.13 -1.63 2.64
CA PRO A 77 3.30 -3.06 2.40
C PRO A 77 4.13 -3.38 1.14
N MET A 78 4.40 -2.39 0.28
CA MET A 78 5.23 -2.55 -0.90
C MET A 78 6.71 -2.31 -0.59
N THR A 79 7.06 -1.23 0.10
CA THR A 79 8.46 -0.87 0.43
C THR A 79 8.91 -1.35 1.82
N GLY A 80 7.97 -1.60 2.73
CA GLY A 80 8.25 -1.91 4.13
C GLY A 80 8.60 -0.69 4.99
N THR A 81 8.63 0.52 4.41
CA THR A 81 9.02 1.77 5.08
C THR A 81 7.80 2.54 5.60
N LEU A 82 8.03 3.62 6.35
CA LEU A 82 6.98 4.56 6.77
C LEU A 82 6.90 5.76 5.82
N ASP A 83 7.62 5.72 4.70
CA ASP A 83 7.78 6.85 3.80
C ASP A 83 6.64 6.85 2.78
N TRP A 84 5.67 7.71 3.05
CA TRP A 84 4.52 7.95 2.19
C TRP A 84 4.69 9.29 1.46
N GLN A 85 4.34 9.33 0.18
CA GLN A 85 4.22 10.59 -0.54
C GLN A 85 2.86 11.21 -0.26
N VAL A 86 2.86 12.45 0.21
CA VAL A 86 1.64 13.21 0.47
C VAL A 86 1.50 14.27 -0.60
N ASP A 87 0.31 14.37 -1.18
CA ASP A 87 -0.01 15.37 -2.18
C ASP A 87 -1.40 15.95 -1.93
N LEU A 88 -1.58 17.22 -2.29
CA LEU A 88 -2.83 17.94 -2.23
C LEU A 88 -3.32 18.16 -3.66
N ALA A 89 -4.08 17.19 -4.15
CA ALA A 89 -4.69 17.27 -5.47
C ALA A 89 -5.99 18.09 -5.36
N GLY A 90 -5.87 19.42 -5.43
CA GLY A 90 -7.01 20.32 -5.25
C GLY A 90 -7.56 20.25 -3.82
N ASP A 91 -8.83 19.88 -3.66
CA ASP A 91 -9.47 19.67 -2.36
C ASP A 91 -9.41 18.19 -1.91
N GLN A 92 -8.41 17.43 -2.35
CA GLN A 92 -8.24 16.03 -1.95
C GLN A 92 -6.84 15.82 -1.35
N PHE A 93 -6.81 15.40 -0.08
CA PHE A 93 -5.60 14.87 0.54
C PHE A 93 -5.34 13.45 0.02
N CYS A 94 -4.22 13.28 -0.69
CA CYS A 94 -3.81 12.04 -1.32
C CYS A 94 -2.53 11.54 -0.66
N VAL A 95 -2.52 10.26 -0.28
CA VAL A 95 -1.33 9.57 0.23
C VAL A 95 -0.98 8.47 -0.77
N ARG A 96 0.29 8.34 -1.13
CA ARG A 96 0.77 7.40 -2.15
C ARG A 96 1.99 6.64 -1.65
N SER A 97 2.13 5.42 -2.14
CA SER A 97 3.33 4.60 -1.93
C SER A 97 4.53 5.22 -2.64
N THR A 98 5.71 5.10 -2.04
CA THR A 98 6.99 5.49 -2.63
C THR A 98 7.55 4.45 -3.60
N SER A 99 6.91 3.29 -3.73
CA SER A 99 7.38 2.20 -4.58
C SER A 99 7.28 2.55 -6.07
N SER A 100 8.34 2.22 -6.81
CA SER A 100 8.37 2.23 -8.29
C SER A 100 7.82 0.95 -8.91
N ASP A 101 7.41 -0.03 -8.10
CA ASP A 101 6.89 -1.31 -8.60
C ASP A 101 5.52 -1.13 -9.27
N LEU A 102 5.27 -2.01 -10.25
CA LEU A 102 4.00 -2.10 -10.94
C LEU A 102 3.06 -3.03 -10.18
N SER A 103 1.79 -2.65 -10.10
CA SER A 103 0.71 -3.53 -9.66
C SER A 103 0.50 -4.71 -10.61
N LEU A 104 -0.30 -5.69 -10.19
CA LEU A 104 -0.75 -6.80 -11.04
C LEU A 104 -1.51 -6.32 -12.29
N ALA A 105 -2.08 -5.11 -12.26
CA ALA A 105 -2.74 -4.48 -13.40
C ALA A 105 -1.79 -3.66 -14.30
N GLY A 106 -0.48 -3.64 -14.00
CA GLY A 106 0.50 -2.86 -14.77
C GLY A 106 0.54 -1.36 -14.43
N VAL A 107 -0.18 -0.91 -13.41
CA VAL A 107 -0.18 0.49 -12.96
C VAL A 107 0.86 0.68 -11.84
N PRO A 108 1.73 1.70 -11.88
CA PRO A 108 2.66 2.01 -10.80
C PRO A 108 1.94 2.31 -9.47
N TYR A 109 2.45 1.82 -8.34
CA TYR A 109 1.81 2.08 -7.03
C TYR A 109 1.80 3.55 -6.62
N ARG A 110 2.77 4.33 -7.10
CA ARG A 110 2.79 5.79 -6.92
C ARG A 110 1.60 6.52 -7.58
N GLU A 111 0.86 5.87 -8.49
CA GLU A 111 -0.29 6.46 -9.19
C GLU A 111 -1.64 6.08 -8.56
N TRP A 112 -1.63 5.22 -7.54
CA TRP A 112 -2.84 4.81 -6.84
C TRP A 112 -3.37 5.95 -5.97
N ARG A 113 -4.69 6.22 -6.08
CA ARG A 113 -5.39 7.33 -5.41
C ARG A 113 -6.59 6.86 -4.59
#